data_AF-A0AAW5E9M4-F1
#
_entry.id   AF-A0AAW5E9M4-F1
#
_cell.length_a   1.000
_cell.length_b   1.000
_cell.length_c   1.000
_cell.angle_alpha   90.00
_cell.angle_beta   90.00
_cell.angle_gamma   90.00
#
_symmetry.space_group_name_H-M   'P 1'
#
loop_
_entity.id
_entity.type
_entity.pdbx_description
1 polymer ?
#
loop_
_entity_poly.entity_id
_entity_poly.type
_entity_poly.pdbx_seq_one_letter_code
_entity_poly.pdbx_strand_id
1 'polypeptide(L)'
;MSDFAFFALEALIKCIIIIAIFASLAGLATYAERKVLAYFQRRIGPDMVGPFGLIQLVADMIKLFTKEDIIPSNSQKFIFAIAPLISAICAFISLAAIPMLPEFTLFGRVIQPIVADINVALLFVIGTSGLCFYAVFLGGLASNNKWSILGAARGLVAIISYESVGALALIAIIMLVGSFSLVDINNYQSDGFFSWLIFKQPLAFVLFIIALFIETNRTPLCLTENDAEIVAGYGTEYSGLRWGMFFIGEYTSMIAGAILVALLFLGGFNSFWIIPGWIMMIVKSSFIFFWYFWARAAFPQLRPDQVMKMCYLILIPLAVLNLLITALTVLL
;
A
#
# COMPACT_ATOMS: atom_id res chain seq x y z
N MET A 1 16.60 30.06 -16.97
CA MET A 1 15.27 29.43 -16.92
C MET A 1 14.40 30.30 -16.03
N SER A 2 13.13 30.51 -16.36
CA SER A 2 12.20 31.12 -15.40
C SER A 2 12.09 30.22 -14.17
N ASP A 3 11.88 30.79 -12.98
CA ASP A 3 11.76 30.02 -11.74
C ASP A 3 10.68 28.94 -11.85
N PHE A 4 9.58 29.25 -12.54
CA PHE A 4 8.53 28.28 -12.87
C PHE A 4 9.04 27.09 -13.70
N ALA A 5 9.85 27.34 -14.74
CA ALA A 5 10.40 26.26 -15.56
C ALA A 5 11.38 25.38 -14.78
N PHE A 6 12.10 25.95 -13.80
CA PHE A 6 12.96 25.19 -12.91
C PHE A 6 12.15 24.29 -11.97
N PHE A 7 11.12 24.82 -11.30
CA PHE A 7 10.23 24.02 -10.44
C PHE A 7 9.49 22.91 -11.21
N ALA A 8 8.98 23.23 -12.41
CA ALA A 8 8.29 22.26 -13.25
C ALA A 8 9.24 21.12 -13.69
N LEU A 9 10.48 21.44 -14.04
CA LEU A 9 11.48 20.46 -14.43
C LEU A 9 11.93 19.60 -13.23
N GLU A 10 12.12 20.20 -12.04
CA GLU A 10 12.41 19.47 -10.81
C GLU A 10 11.28 18.48 -10.46
N ALA A 11 10.03 18.93 -10.49
CA ALA A 11 8.87 18.09 -10.21
C ALA A 11 8.76 16.92 -11.22
N LEU A 12 8.98 17.20 -12.51
CA LEU A 12 8.94 16.18 -13.55
C LEU A 12 10.03 15.12 -13.36
N ILE A 13 11.25 15.53 -13.01
CA ILE A 13 12.35 14.61 -12.68
C ILE A 13 11.99 13.76 -11.45
N LYS A 14 11.47 14.37 -10.38
CA LYS A 14 11.04 13.64 -9.17
C LYS A 14 9.96 12.60 -9.50
N CYS A 15 8.96 12.95 -10.29
CA CYS A 15 7.91 12.04 -10.72
C CYS A 15 8.47 10.85 -11.52
N ILE A 16 9.36 11.09 -12.48
CA ILE A 16 9.98 10.01 -13.28
C ILE A 16 10.79 9.08 -12.38
N ILE A 17 11.58 9.62 -11.46
CA ILE A 17 12.39 8.84 -10.52
C ILE A 17 11.49 7.96 -9.64
N ILE A 18 10.41 8.52 -9.09
CA ILE A 18 9.47 7.76 -8.26
C ILE A 18 8.82 6.65 -9.06
N ILE A 19 8.29 6.94 -10.26
CA ILE A 19 7.65 5.91 -11.09
C ILE A 19 8.67 4.78 -11.41
N ALA A 20 9.89 5.13 -11.82
CA ALA A 20 10.91 4.15 -12.18
C ALA A 20 11.35 3.29 -10.98
N ILE A 21 11.57 3.90 -9.81
CA ILE A 21 11.98 3.20 -8.59
C ILE A 21 10.84 2.33 -8.07
N PHE A 22 9.62 2.86 -7.92
CA PHE A 22 8.53 2.09 -7.33
C PHE A 22 7.99 1.02 -8.26
N ALA A 23 7.97 1.23 -9.57
CA ALA A 23 7.63 0.17 -10.52
C ALA A 23 8.65 -0.97 -10.46
N SER A 24 9.95 -0.66 -10.37
CA SER A 24 10.99 -1.69 -10.26
C SER A 24 10.97 -2.39 -8.89
N LEU A 25 10.70 -1.67 -7.81
CA LEU A 25 10.51 -2.25 -6.47
C LEU A 25 9.26 -3.13 -6.40
N ALA A 26 8.14 -2.75 -7.03
CA ALA A 26 6.95 -3.58 -7.13
C ALA A 26 7.25 -4.88 -7.89
N GLY A 27 8.05 -4.80 -8.96
CA GLY A 27 8.57 -5.99 -9.64
C GLY A 27 9.42 -6.87 -8.72
N LEU A 28 10.41 -6.29 -8.05
CA LEU A 28 11.29 -7.00 -7.12
C LEU A 28 10.54 -7.59 -5.93
N ALA A 29 9.44 -6.96 -5.49
CA ALA A 29 8.59 -7.47 -4.44
C ALA A 29 7.99 -8.83 -4.80
N THR A 30 7.54 -9.02 -6.05
CA THR A 30 7.03 -10.34 -6.50
C THR A 30 8.09 -11.43 -6.42
N TYR A 31 9.35 -11.10 -6.74
CA TYR A 31 10.47 -12.03 -6.63
C TYR A 31 10.81 -12.31 -5.15
N ALA A 32 10.89 -11.26 -4.33
CA ALA A 32 11.18 -11.37 -2.91
C ALA A 32 10.13 -12.24 -2.21
N GLU A 33 8.86 -12.04 -2.53
CA GLU A 33 7.76 -12.84 -2.02
C GLU A 33 7.94 -14.32 -2.34
N ARG A 34 8.19 -14.67 -3.62
CA ARG A 34 8.39 -16.08 -4.03
C ARG A 34 9.50 -16.75 -3.22
N LYS A 35 10.60 -16.03 -2.94
CA LYS A 35 11.68 -16.55 -2.09
C LYS A 35 11.28 -16.69 -0.63
N VAL A 36 10.67 -15.66 -0.04
CA VAL A 36 10.27 -15.70 1.38
C VAL A 36 9.27 -16.82 1.63
N LEU A 37 8.24 -16.95 0.79
CA LEU A 37 7.25 -18.04 0.90
C LEU A 37 7.89 -19.42 0.73
N ALA A 38 8.85 -19.57 -0.19
CA ALA A 38 9.58 -20.81 -0.36
C ALA A 38 10.38 -21.19 0.90
N TYR A 39 11.07 -20.22 1.53
CA TYR A 39 11.79 -20.45 2.78
C TYR A 39 10.88 -20.86 3.93
N PHE A 40 9.72 -20.21 4.10
CA PHE A 40 8.72 -20.62 5.11
C PHE A 40 8.22 -22.05 4.88
N GLN A 41 8.09 -22.47 3.63
CA GLN A 41 7.64 -23.81 3.24
C GLN A 41 8.78 -24.84 3.17
N ARG A 42 10.00 -24.47 3.57
CA ARG A 42 11.22 -25.31 3.47
C ARG A 42 11.47 -25.85 2.05
N ARG A 43 11.16 -25.07 1.02
CA ARG A 43 11.50 -25.35 -0.39
C ARG A 43 12.40 -24.25 -0.95
N ILE A 44 13.06 -24.55 -2.06
CA ILE A 44 13.94 -23.62 -2.74
C ILE A 44 13.07 -22.67 -3.58
N GLY A 45 13.30 -21.36 -3.46
CA GLY A 45 12.65 -20.35 -4.29
C GLY A 45 13.22 -20.33 -5.72
N PRO A 46 12.88 -19.32 -6.54
CA PRO A 46 13.44 -19.18 -7.88
C PRO A 46 14.98 -19.16 -7.86
N ASP A 47 15.62 -20.10 -8.57
CA ASP A 47 17.09 -20.21 -8.67
C ASP A 47 17.59 -20.45 -10.11
N MET A 48 16.68 -20.73 -11.06
CA MET A 48 17.05 -21.16 -12.41
C MET A 48 17.41 -20.02 -13.38
N VAL A 49 16.75 -18.86 -13.28
CA VAL A 49 16.88 -17.77 -14.26
C VAL A 49 17.84 -16.69 -13.74
N GLY A 50 19.13 -16.83 -14.10
CA GLY A 50 20.20 -15.92 -13.67
C GLY A 50 20.72 -16.21 -12.25
N PRO A 51 21.73 -15.45 -11.77
CA PRO A 51 22.28 -15.64 -10.43
C PRO A 51 21.18 -15.41 -9.37
N PHE A 52 20.97 -16.40 -8.51
CA PHE A 52 19.91 -16.44 -7.50
C PHE A 52 18.48 -16.27 -8.04
N GLY A 53 18.23 -16.39 -9.34
CA GLY A 53 16.89 -16.19 -9.91
C GLY A 53 16.48 -14.72 -10.14
N LEU A 54 17.38 -13.75 -10.00
CA LEU A 54 17.05 -12.32 -10.14
C LEU A 54 16.54 -11.94 -11.53
N ILE A 55 16.97 -12.64 -12.57
CA ILE A 55 16.56 -12.37 -13.96
C ILE A 55 15.11 -12.84 -14.20
N GLN A 56 14.50 -13.58 -13.27
CA GLN A 56 13.09 -13.96 -13.35
C GLN A 56 12.16 -12.74 -13.51
N LEU A 57 12.46 -11.62 -12.84
CA LEU A 57 11.67 -10.40 -12.99
C LEU A 57 11.65 -9.91 -14.44
N VAL A 58 12.80 -9.92 -15.11
CA VAL A 58 12.93 -9.51 -16.51
C VAL A 58 12.19 -10.47 -17.44
N ALA A 59 12.29 -11.78 -17.18
CA ALA A 59 11.56 -12.78 -17.94
C ALA A 59 10.03 -12.62 -17.80
N ASP A 60 9.54 -12.36 -16.59
CA ASP A 60 8.12 -12.11 -16.32
C ASP A 60 7.65 -10.81 -16.98
N MET A 61 8.47 -9.75 -16.97
CA MET A 61 8.16 -8.51 -17.70
C MET A 61 8.06 -8.75 -19.21
N ILE A 62 9.06 -9.39 -19.84
CA ILE A 62 9.04 -9.70 -21.28
C ILE A 62 7.80 -10.52 -21.63
N LYS A 63 7.46 -11.52 -20.80
CA LYS A 63 6.24 -12.32 -20.96
C LYS A 63 5.01 -11.43 -20.94
N LEU A 64 4.85 -10.54 -19.96
CA LEU A 64 3.66 -9.68 -19.86
C LEU A 64 3.52 -8.70 -21.03
N PHE A 65 4.63 -8.18 -21.55
CA PHE A 65 4.64 -7.28 -22.73
C PHE A 65 4.37 -8.00 -24.05
N THR A 66 4.86 -9.23 -24.20
CA THR A 66 4.71 -10.01 -25.43
C THR A 66 3.42 -10.84 -25.45
N LYS A 67 2.81 -11.04 -24.29
CA LYS A 67 1.55 -11.79 -24.18
C LYS A 67 0.43 -10.99 -24.82
N GLU A 68 -0.36 -11.69 -25.64
CA GLU A 68 -1.56 -11.15 -26.28
C GLU A 68 -2.50 -10.49 -25.27
N ASP A 69 -2.89 -9.25 -25.56
CA ASP A 69 -3.84 -8.45 -24.78
C ASP A 69 -5.24 -8.63 -25.38
N ILE A 70 -6.04 -9.50 -24.76
CA ILE A 70 -7.37 -9.89 -25.19
C ILE A 70 -8.42 -9.02 -24.48
N ILE A 71 -9.34 -8.45 -25.26
CA ILE A 71 -10.54 -7.78 -24.75
C ILE A 71 -11.76 -8.66 -25.05
N PRO A 72 -12.50 -9.17 -24.05
CA PRO A 72 -13.68 -10.00 -24.28
C PRO A 72 -14.75 -9.27 -25.09
N SER A 73 -15.41 -9.95 -26.02
CA SER A 73 -16.43 -9.33 -26.90
C SER A 73 -17.64 -8.79 -26.16
N ASN A 74 -18.03 -9.44 -25.07
CA ASN A 74 -19.17 -9.07 -24.24
C ASN A 74 -18.83 -8.01 -23.17
N SER A 75 -17.56 -7.57 -23.07
CA SER A 75 -17.11 -6.61 -22.06
C SER A 75 -17.37 -5.16 -22.47
N GLN A 76 -17.45 -4.27 -21.47
CA GLN A 76 -17.48 -2.83 -21.71
C GLN A 76 -16.06 -2.31 -21.99
N LYS A 77 -15.70 -2.24 -23.28
CA LYS A 77 -14.34 -1.97 -23.77
C LYS A 77 -13.65 -0.75 -23.13
N PHE A 78 -14.39 0.35 -22.92
CA PHE A 78 -13.83 1.59 -22.37
C PHE A 78 -13.38 1.43 -20.92
N ILE A 79 -14.28 0.96 -20.04
CA ILE A 79 -13.95 0.75 -18.62
C ILE A 79 -12.93 -0.38 -18.49
N PHE A 80 -13.05 -1.43 -19.31
CA PHE A 80 -12.12 -2.55 -19.30
C PHE A 80 -10.67 -2.10 -19.59
N ALA A 81 -10.49 -1.18 -20.54
CA ALA A 81 -9.16 -0.65 -20.87
C ALA A 81 -8.59 0.32 -19.80
N ILE A 82 -9.46 1.13 -19.18
CA ILE A 82 -9.03 2.20 -18.28
C ILE A 82 -8.88 1.73 -16.82
N ALA A 83 -9.63 0.74 -16.38
CA ALA A 83 -9.59 0.28 -14.99
C ALA A 83 -8.17 -0.09 -14.47
N PRO A 84 -7.34 -0.85 -15.22
CA PRO A 84 -5.97 -1.14 -14.77
C PRO A 84 -5.10 0.12 -14.69
N LEU A 85 -5.32 1.07 -15.60
CA LEU A 85 -4.59 2.34 -15.62
C LEU A 85 -4.95 3.20 -14.40
N ILE A 86 -6.23 3.28 -14.03
CA ILE A 86 -6.67 3.99 -12.82
C ILE A 86 -6.00 3.38 -11.59
N SER A 87 -6.00 2.05 -11.46
CA SER A 87 -5.38 1.36 -10.32
C SER A 87 -3.90 1.75 -10.16
N ALA A 88 -3.12 1.64 -11.24
CA ALA A 88 -1.70 2.00 -11.22
C ALA A 88 -1.49 3.49 -10.93
N ILE A 89 -2.24 4.39 -11.58
CA ILE A 89 -2.12 5.84 -11.38
C ILE A 89 -2.43 6.21 -9.93
N CYS A 90 -3.52 5.70 -9.35
CA CYS A 90 -3.88 5.96 -7.96
C CYS A 90 -2.78 5.53 -6.99
N ALA A 91 -2.17 4.36 -7.20
CA ALA A 91 -1.06 3.88 -6.37
C ALA A 91 0.15 4.82 -6.46
N PHE A 92 0.55 5.28 -7.65
CA PHE A 92 1.66 6.23 -7.79
C PHE A 92 1.34 7.63 -7.26
N ILE A 93 0.10 8.10 -7.39
CA ILE A 93 -0.34 9.38 -6.83
C ILE A 93 -0.25 9.34 -5.29
N SER A 94 -0.62 8.22 -4.66
CA SER A 94 -0.53 8.09 -3.20
C SER A 94 0.89 8.30 -2.68
N LEU A 95 1.90 7.85 -3.43
CA LEU A 95 3.32 8.02 -3.08
C LEU A 95 3.81 9.47 -3.18
N ALA A 96 3.14 10.32 -3.95
CA ALA A 96 3.59 11.70 -4.17
C ALA A 96 3.57 12.56 -2.89
N ALA A 97 2.63 12.27 -1.98
CA ALA A 97 2.46 12.98 -0.72
C ALA A 97 3.22 12.35 0.45
N ILE A 98 3.77 11.15 0.28
CA ILE A 98 4.48 10.43 1.35
C ILE A 98 5.93 10.90 1.39
N PRO A 99 6.39 11.51 2.50
CA PRO A 99 7.80 11.84 2.65
C PRO A 99 8.60 10.54 2.75
N MET A 100 9.68 10.41 1.97
CA MET A 100 10.44 9.15 1.86
C MET A 100 11.86 9.19 2.37
N LEU A 101 12.44 10.38 2.45
CA LEU A 101 13.78 10.61 2.94
C LEU A 101 13.77 11.85 3.84
N PRO A 102 14.71 11.98 4.78
CA PRO A 102 14.94 13.26 5.44
C PRO A 102 15.46 14.28 4.40
N GLU A 103 15.29 15.57 4.70
CA GLU A 103 15.81 16.65 3.86
C GLU A 103 17.31 16.44 3.63
N PHE A 104 17.73 16.49 2.37
CA PHE A 104 19.15 16.38 2.03
C PHE A 104 19.60 17.60 1.25
N THR A 105 20.76 18.13 1.62
CA THR A 105 21.41 19.20 0.86
C THR A 105 22.19 18.59 -0.31
N LEU A 106 21.70 18.77 -1.54
CA LEU A 106 22.45 18.46 -2.74
C LEU A 106 22.73 19.78 -3.50
N PHE A 107 23.97 19.97 -3.97
CA PHE A 107 24.37 21.17 -4.71
C PHE A 107 24.06 22.51 -4.02
N GLY A 108 24.15 22.57 -2.69
CA GLY A 108 23.93 23.81 -1.92
C GLY A 108 22.46 24.23 -1.77
N ARG A 109 21.50 23.38 -2.15
CA ARG A 109 20.06 23.58 -1.90
C ARG A 109 19.51 22.43 -1.05
N VAL A 110 18.65 22.77 -0.09
CA VAL A 110 17.89 21.81 0.70
C VAL A 110 16.82 21.22 -0.22
N ILE A 111 17.00 19.97 -0.64
CA ILE A 111 16.00 19.26 -1.43
C ILE A 111 15.15 18.49 -0.44
N GLN A 112 13.87 18.87 -0.36
CA GLN A 112 12.85 18.09 0.31
C GLN A 112 12.45 16.93 -0.64
N PRO A 113 12.63 15.67 -0.22
CA PRO A 113 12.24 14.48 -0.98
C PRO A 113 10.75 14.18 -0.79
N ILE A 114 9.94 15.22 -0.99
CA ILE A 114 8.49 15.20 -1.06
C ILE A 114 8.15 15.78 -2.43
N VAL A 115 7.25 15.15 -3.18
CA VAL A 115 6.83 15.66 -4.50
C VAL A 115 5.86 16.81 -4.32
N ALA A 116 4.90 16.64 -3.40
CA ALA A 116 3.94 17.65 -3.03
C ALA A 116 3.78 17.65 -1.50
N ASP A 117 4.23 18.71 -0.85
CA ASP A 117 3.89 18.96 0.54
C ASP A 117 2.47 19.50 0.61
N ILE A 118 1.56 18.68 1.14
CA ILE A 118 0.13 18.97 1.22
C ILE A 118 -0.20 19.07 2.71
N ASN A 119 -0.79 20.19 3.14
CA ASN A 119 -1.20 20.39 4.54
C ASN A 119 -2.11 19.27 5.07
N VAL A 120 -2.85 18.63 4.17
CA VAL A 120 -3.79 17.53 4.45
C VAL A 120 -3.32 16.22 3.81
N ALA A 121 -2.01 15.96 3.85
CA ALA A 121 -1.37 14.80 3.22
C ALA A 121 -2.00 13.47 3.66
N LEU A 122 -2.34 13.31 4.94
CA LEU A 122 -2.93 12.06 5.43
C LEU A 122 -4.28 11.73 4.76
N LEU A 123 -5.19 12.71 4.65
CA LEU A 123 -6.49 12.47 3.98
C LEU A 123 -6.32 12.23 2.48
N PHE A 124 -5.35 12.90 1.86
CA PHE A 124 -5.02 12.69 0.46
C PHE A 124 -4.53 11.26 0.19
N VAL A 125 -3.65 10.72 1.04
CA VAL A 125 -3.13 9.36 0.88
C VAL A 125 -4.25 8.33 1.02
N ILE A 126 -5.08 8.42 2.07
CA ILE A 126 -6.22 7.48 2.27
C ILE A 126 -7.22 7.57 1.11
N GLY A 127 -7.55 8.79 0.67
CA GLY A 127 -8.50 8.97 -0.43
C GLY A 127 -8.00 8.40 -1.74
N THR A 128 -6.70 8.55 -2.04
CA THR A 128 -6.09 8.02 -3.27
C THR A 128 -5.87 6.51 -3.21
N SER A 129 -5.53 5.96 -2.04
CA SER A 129 -5.39 4.51 -1.85
C SER A 129 -6.74 3.79 -1.92
N GLY A 130 -7.82 4.36 -1.38
CA GLY A 130 -9.19 3.85 -1.56
C GLY A 130 -9.59 3.78 -3.04
N LEU A 131 -9.31 4.83 -3.82
CA LEU A 131 -9.60 4.86 -5.27
C LEU A 131 -8.89 3.75 -6.07
N CYS A 132 -7.69 3.33 -5.63
CA CYS A 132 -6.96 2.23 -6.26
C CYS A 132 -7.80 0.93 -6.31
N PHE A 133 -8.61 0.68 -5.28
CA PHE A 133 -9.45 -0.52 -5.20
C PHE A 133 -10.82 -0.38 -5.85
N TYR A 134 -11.36 0.83 -5.93
CA TYR A 134 -12.52 1.08 -6.80
C TYR A 134 -12.19 0.74 -8.26
N ALA A 135 -10.95 0.96 -8.70
CA ALA A 135 -10.50 0.55 -10.02
C ALA A 135 -10.51 -0.98 -10.22
N VAL A 136 -10.14 -1.75 -9.18
CA VAL A 136 -10.24 -3.21 -9.16
C VAL A 136 -11.70 -3.66 -9.33
N PHE A 137 -12.64 -3.03 -8.63
CA PHE A 137 -14.06 -3.31 -8.80
C PHE A 137 -14.57 -2.99 -10.22
N LEU A 138 -14.17 -1.83 -10.77
CA LEU A 138 -14.50 -1.45 -12.14
C LEU A 138 -13.96 -2.46 -13.16
N GLY A 139 -12.77 -3.03 -12.93
CA GLY A 139 -12.22 -4.10 -13.76
C GLY A 139 -13.10 -5.35 -13.75
N GLY A 140 -13.52 -5.79 -12.56
CA GLY A 140 -14.47 -6.91 -12.41
C GLY A 140 -15.82 -6.63 -13.08
N LEU A 141 -16.35 -5.42 -12.93
CA LEU A 141 -17.63 -5.00 -13.54
C LEU A 141 -17.56 -4.93 -15.06
N ALA A 142 -16.50 -4.31 -15.60
CA ALA A 142 -16.34 -4.12 -17.04
C ALA A 142 -16.21 -5.43 -17.81
N SER A 143 -15.73 -6.48 -17.15
CA SER A 143 -15.54 -7.80 -17.73
C SER A 143 -16.85 -8.49 -18.16
N ASN A 144 -17.99 -8.05 -17.63
CA ASN A 144 -19.33 -8.61 -17.89
C ASN A 144 -19.44 -10.14 -17.64
N ASN A 145 -18.62 -10.68 -16.73
CA ASN A 145 -18.73 -12.03 -16.20
C ASN A 145 -19.33 -11.98 -14.79
N LYS A 146 -20.44 -12.67 -14.57
CA LYS A 146 -21.15 -12.68 -13.27
C LYS A 146 -20.25 -13.16 -12.13
N TRP A 147 -19.32 -14.07 -12.39
CA TRP A 147 -18.40 -14.60 -11.37
C TRP A 147 -17.35 -13.57 -10.96
N SER A 148 -16.76 -12.88 -11.94
CA SER A 148 -15.81 -11.79 -11.74
C SER A 148 -16.42 -10.63 -10.95
N ILE A 149 -17.68 -10.28 -11.26
CA ILE A 149 -18.45 -9.26 -10.54
C ILE A 149 -18.64 -9.66 -9.07
N LEU A 150 -19.02 -10.91 -8.80
CA LEU A 150 -19.22 -11.39 -7.43
C LEU A 150 -17.91 -11.38 -6.63
N GLY A 151 -16.79 -11.82 -7.21
CA GLY A 151 -15.47 -11.76 -6.58
C GLY A 151 -15.05 -10.33 -6.26
N ALA A 152 -15.19 -9.43 -7.23
CA ALA A 152 -14.83 -8.02 -7.08
C ALA A 152 -15.73 -7.27 -6.07
N ALA A 153 -17.04 -7.53 -6.08
CA ALA A 153 -18.00 -6.91 -5.16
C ALA A 153 -17.72 -7.30 -3.70
N ARG A 154 -17.30 -8.54 -3.44
CA ARG A 154 -16.92 -9.00 -2.10
C ARG A 154 -15.71 -8.25 -1.57
N GLY A 155 -14.68 -8.06 -2.41
CA GLY A 155 -13.52 -7.22 -2.09
C GLY A 155 -13.93 -5.79 -1.77
N LEU A 156 -14.76 -5.18 -2.61
CA LEU A 156 -15.23 -3.81 -2.43
C LEU A 156 -15.94 -3.60 -1.09
N VAL A 157 -16.88 -4.49 -0.73
CA VAL A 157 -17.60 -4.41 0.55
C VAL A 157 -16.64 -4.48 1.74
N ALA A 158 -15.62 -5.32 1.65
CA ALA A 158 -14.61 -5.40 2.70
C ALA A 158 -13.79 -4.13 2.81
N ILE A 159 -13.32 -3.60 1.70
CA ILE A 159 -12.48 -2.40 1.68
C ILE A 159 -13.23 -1.21 2.27
N ILE A 160 -14.47 -0.95 1.85
CA ILE A 160 -15.29 0.14 2.40
C ILE A 160 -15.47 -0.01 3.93
N SER A 161 -15.70 -1.23 4.40
CA SER A 161 -15.92 -1.50 5.82
C SER A 161 -14.65 -1.24 6.64
N TYR A 162 -13.49 -1.68 6.16
CA TYR A 162 -12.21 -1.55 6.86
C TYR A 162 -11.55 -0.18 6.67
N GLU A 163 -11.85 0.54 5.60
CA GLU A 163 -11.46 1.95 5.43
C GLU A 163 -12.00 2.81 6.57
N SER A 164 -13.23 2.52 7.02
CA SER A 164 -13.81 3.17 8.20
C SER A 164 -13.02 2.87 9.49
N VAL A 165 -12.53 1.63 9.65
CA VAL A 165 -11.68 1.23 10.79
C VAL A 165 -10.34 1.96 10.74
N GLY A 166 -9.71 2.01 9.56
CA GLY A 166 -8.46 2.73 9.33
C GLY A 166 -8.61 4.23 9.63
N ALA A 167 -9.68 4.85 9.15
CA ALA A 167 -9.97 6.26 9.40
C ALA A 167 -10.14 6.57 10.90
N LEU A 168 -10.90 5.75 11.65
CA LEU A 168 -11.05 5.90 13.09
C LEU A 168 -9.72 5.73 13.84
N ALA A 169 -8.89 4.77 13.43
CA ALA A 169 -7.56 4.57 14.02
C ALA A 169 -6.64 5.78 13.77
N LEU A 170 -6.74 6.40 12.59
CA LEU A 170 -5.95 7.59 12.25
C LEU A 170 -6.41 8.84 13.00
N ILE A 171 -7.72 9.03 13.19
CA ILE A 171 -8.24 10.17 13.97
C ILE A 171 -7.68 10.18 15.39
N ALA A 172 -7.55 9.01 16.02
CA ALA A 172 -6.94 8.87 17.36
C ALA A 172 -5.50 9.41 17.42
N ILE A 173 -4.72 9.23 16.35
CA ILE A 173 -3.34 9.72 16.23
C ILE A 173 -3.32 11.23 15.97
N ILE A 174 -4.17 11.69 15.05
CA ILE A 174 -4.25 13.10 14.67
C ILE A 174 -4.61 13.95 15.90
N MET A 175 -5.47 13.46 16.79
CA MET A 175 -5.80 14.16 18.04
C MET A 175 -4.59 14.33 18.98
N LEU A 176 -3.65 13.38 19.00
CA LEU A 176 -2.43 13.49 19.82
C LEU A 176 -1.39 14.42 19.22
N VAL A 177 -1.27 14.44 17.89
CA VAL A 177 -0.27 15.24 17.18
C VAL A 177 -0.76 16.68 16.93
N GLY A 178 -2.05 16.87 16.66
CA GLY A 178 -2.64 18.16 16.31
C GLY A 178 -2.42 18.62 14.87
N SER A 179 -1.92 17.76 13.98
CA SER A 179 -1.66 18.08 12.56
C SER A 179 -2.05 16.92 11.63
N PHE A 180 -2.42 17.27 10.39
CA PHE A 180 -2.67 16.33 9.30
C PHE A 180 -1.43 16.12 8.39
N SER A 181 -0.35 16.88 8.62
CA SER A 181 0.89 16.73 7.86
C SER A 181 1.68 15.50 8.32
N LEU A 182 2.13 14.69 7.36
CA LEU A 182 2.96 13.51 7.63
C LEU A 182 4.34 13.90 8.20
N VAL A 183 4.83 15.09 7.88
CA VAL A 183 6.11 15.61 8.39
C VAL A 183 5.97 15.95 9.87
N ASP A 184 4.89 16.63 10.26
CA ASP A 184 4.61 16.99 11.65
C ASP A 184 4.42 15.74 12.52
N ILE A 185 3.72 14.72 11.99
CA ILE A 185 3.55 13.43 12.69
C ILE A 185 4.90 12.75 12.94
N ASN A 186 5.80 12.77 11.95
CA ASN A 186 7.15 12.22 12.14
C ASN A 186 7.97 13.02 13.17
N ASN A 187 7.88 14.35 13.12
CA ASN A 187 8.61 15.24 14.03
C ASN A 187 8.13 15.09 15.49
N TYR A 188 6.83 14.84 15.70
CA TYR A 188 6.27 14.54 17.03
C TYR A 188 6.90 13.30 17.68
N GLN A 189 7.43 12.38 16.88
CA GLN A 189 8.04 11.13 17.36
C GLN A 189 9.57 11.22 17.56
N SER A 190 10.16 12.41 17.47
CA SER A 190 11.61 12.61 17.47
C SER A 190 12.28 12.49 18.85
N ASP A 191 11.51 12.67 19.94
CA ASP A 191 11.99 12.67 21.34
C ASP A 191 12.40 11.28 21.90
N GLY A 192 12.72 10.31 21.04
CA GLY A 192 13.25 9.00 21.41
C GLY A 192 12.29 7.82 21.23
N PHE A 193 12.79 6.61 21.50
CA PHE A 193 12.09 5.35 21.22
C PHE A 193 10.73 5.22 21.92
N PHE A 194 10.65 5.66 23.18
CA PHE A 194 9.40 5.62 23.94
C PHE A 194 8.38 6.69 23.52
N SER A 195 8.78 7.71 22.73
CA SER A 195 7.86 8.71 22.19
C SER A 195 7.11 8.21 20.94
N TRP A 196 7.50 7.06 20.38
CA TRP A 196 6.87 6.50 19.20
C TRP A 196 5.38 6.24 19.43
N LEU A 197 4.57 6.53 18.42
CA LEU A 197 3.12 6.43 18.53
C LEU A 197 2.65 4.98 18.72
N ILE A 198 3.48 3.99 18.39
CA ILE A 198 3.18 2.58 18.71
C ILE A 198 3.01 2.34 20.23
N PHE A 199 3.76 3.04 21.08
CA PHE A 199 3.67 2.88 22.54
C PHE A 199 2.55 3.71 23.15
N LYS A 200 2.28 4.90 22.58
CA LYS A 200 1.17 5.77 23.01
C LYS A 200 -0.19 5.24 22.55
N GLN A 201 -0.25 4.62 21.38
CA GLN A 201 -1.46 4.16 20.70
C GLN A 201 -1.29 2.76 20.09
N PRO A 202 -1.06 1.72 20.91
CA PRO A 202 -0.89 0.35 20.41
C PRO A 202 -2.17 -0.20 19.77
N LEU A 203 -3.34 0.21 20.28
CA LEU A 203 -4.63 -0.23 19.72
C LEU A 203 -4.86 0.36 18.32
N ALA A 204 -4.58 1.65 18.12
CA ALA A 204 -4.67 2.27 16.80
C ALA A 204 -3.71 1.61 15.80
N PHE A 205 -2.50 1.24 16.23
CA PHE A 205 -1.53 0.53 15.39
C PHE A 205 -2.09 -0.80 14.86
N VAL A 206 -2.62 -1.64 15.76
CA VAL A 206 -3.18 -2.95 15.38
C VAL A 206 -4.39 -2.78 14.44
N LEU A 207 -5.31 -1.86 14.77
CA LEU A 207 -6.47 -1.57 13.93
C LEU A 207 -6.08 -1.09 12.53
N PHE A 208 -5.12 -0.17 12.47
CA PHE A 208 -4.65 0.40 11.21
C PHE A 208 -3.97 -0.64 10.32
N ILE A 209 -3.13 -1.51 10.90
CA ILE A 209 -2.51 -2.60 10.15
C ILE A 209 -3.55 -3.56 9.59
N ILE A 210 -4.52 -3.98 10.41
CA ILE A 210 -5.56 -4.92 9.96
C ILE A 210 -6.34 -4.30 8.79
N ALA A 211 -6.66 -3.00 8.88
CA ALA A 211 -7.29 -2.26 7.78
C ALA A 211 -6.40 -2.25 6.52
N LEU A 212 -5.09 -2.02 6.68
CA LEU A 212 -4.14 -1.97 5.57
C LEU A 212 -3.96 -3.33 4.86
N PHE A 213 -4.08 -4.45 5.59
CA PHE A 213 -4.09 -5.79 5.00
C PHE A 213 -5.31 -6.02 4.08
N ILE A 214 -6.48 -5.54 4.48
CA ILE A 214 -7.70 -5.59 3.67
C ILE A 214 -7.57 -4.64 2.48
N GLU A 215 -7.11 -3.42 2.74
CA GLU A 215 -6.94 -2.40 1.71
C GLU A 215 -6.05 -2.94 0.61
N THR A 216 -4.85 -3.43 0.92
CA THR A 216 -3.93 -4.03 -0.07
C THR A 216 -4.36 -5.40 -0.64
N ASN A 217 -5.60 -5.83 -0.41
CA ASN A 217 -6.14 -7.13 -0.84
C ASN A 217 -5.21 -8.30 -0.52
N ARG A 218 -4.64 -8.34 0.70
CA ARG A 218 -3.61 -9.32 1.02
C ARG A 218 -4.04 -10.43 1.95
N THR A 219 -3.64 -11.66 1.62
CA THR A 219 -3.81 -12.84 2.49
C THR A 219 -3.17 -12.58 3.85
N PRO A 220 -3.85 -12.88 4.96
CA PRO A 220 -5.02 -13.76 5.09
C PRO A 220 -6.40 -13.14 4.84
N LEU A 221 -6.46 -11.81 4.65
CA LEU A 221 -7.71 -11.04 4.58
C LEU A 221 -8.16 -10.71 3.14
N CYS A 222 -7.46 -11.21 2.14
CA CYS A 222 -7.82 -11.07 0.73
C CYS A 222 -9.12 -11.82 0.39
N LEU A 223 -10.10 -11.13 -0.20
CA LEU A 223 -11.35 -11.72 -0.68
C LEU A 223 -11.46 -11.80 -2.20
N THR A 224 -10.58 -11.10 -2.94
CA THR A 224 -10.62 -10.98 -4.40
C THR A 224 -9.79 -12.06 -5.10
N GLU A 225 -8.69 -12.51 -4.51
CA GLU A 225 -7.72 -13.47 -5.09
C GLU A 225 -7.73 -14.82 -4.37
N ASN A 226 -8.90 -15.30 -3.96
CA ASN A 226 -9.01 -16.58 -3.27
C ASN A 226 -9.27 -17.73 -4.27
N ASP A 227 -8.19 -18.39 -4.70
CA ASP A 227 -8.24 -19.56 -5.58
C ASP A 227 -9.10 -20.72 -5.04
N ALA A 228 -9.24 -20.84 -3.71
CA ALA A 228 -10.03 -21.89 -3.08
C ALA A 228 -11.53 -21.59 -3.05
N GLU A 229 -11.95 -20.37 -3.37
CA GLU A 229 -13.35 -19.94 -3.34
C GLU A 229 -13.88 -19.59 -4.73
N ILE A 230 -14.28 -18.34 -4.95
CA ILE A 230 -14.85 -17.85 -6.21
C ILE A 230 -13.70 -17.25 -7.02
N VAL A 231 -13.85 -17.30 -8.34
CA VAL A 231 -12.86 -16.83 -9.32
C VAL A 231 -12.34 -15.42 -9.03
N ALA A 232 -11.06 -15.19 -9.36
CA ALA A 232 -10.36 -13.95 -9.05
C ALA A 232 -11.02 -12.72 -9.72
N GLY A 233 -11.59 -11.80 -8.92
CA GLY A 233 -12.52 -10.76 -9.38
C GLY A 233 -12.11 -10.06 -10.69
N TYR A 234 -11.05 -9.26 -10.66
CA TYR A 234 -10.49 -8.60 -11.85
C TYR A 234 -9.45 -9.47 -12.59
N GLY A 235 -8.99 -10.57 -11.99
CA GLY A 235 -7.86 -11.34 -12.51
C GLY A 235 -8.23 -12.30 -13.66
N THR A 236 -9.51 -12.62 -13.84
CA THR A 236 -9.94 -13.73 -14.71
C THR A 236 -9.99 -13.40 -16.19
N GLU A 237 -10.46 -12.20 -16.52
CA GLU A 237 -10.77 -11.81 -17.90
C GLU A 237 -9.65 -10.97 -18.51
N TYR A 238 -8.72 -10.49 -17.68
CA TYR A 238 -7.58 -9.68 -18.09
C TYR A 238 -6.39 -10.55 -18.49
N SER A 239 -5.66 -10.10 -19.50
CA SER A 239 -4.47 -10.77 -20.02
C SER A 239 -3.32 -9.78 -20.26
N GLY A 240 -2.11 -10.33 -20.44
CA GLY A 240 -0.90 -9.57 -20.75
C GLY A 240 -0.64 -8.41 -19.79
N LEU A 241 -0.32 -7.25 -20.36
CA LEU A 241 0.09 -6.06 -19.61
C LEU A 241 -1.04 -5.49 -18.74
N ARG A 242 -2.31 -5.56 -19.17
CA ARG A 242 -3.43 -5.01 -18.38
C ARG A 242 -3.63 -5.74 -17.07
N TRP A 243 -3.49 -7.06 -17.11
CA TRP A 243 -3.46 -7.86 -15.89
C TRP A 243 -2.30 -7.44 -14.98
N GLY A 244 -1.09 -7.29 -15.56
CA GLY A 244 0.09 -6.85 -14.82
C GLY A 244 -0.04 -5.46 -14.18
N MET A 245 -0.76 -4.53 -14.80
CA MET A 245 -0.97 -3.18 -14.25
C MET A 245 -1.75 -3.17 -12.93
N PHE A 246 -2.73 -4.07 -12.75
CA PHE A 246 -3.40 -4.22 -11.45
C PHE A 246 -2.43 -4.68 -10.37
N PHE A 247 -1.58 -5.68 -10.66
CA PHE A 247 -0.58 -6.14 -9.70
C PHE A 247 0.44 -5.06 -9.38
N ILE A 248 0.91 -4.29 -10.37
CA ILE A 248 1.79 -3.15 -10.10
C ILE A 248 1.10 -2.17 -9.15
N GLY A 249 -0.18 -1.87 -9.37
CA GLY A 249 -0.99 -1.05 -8.46
C GLY A 249 -1.02 -1.61 -7.04
N GLU A 250 -1.40 -2.89 -6.87
CA GLU A 250 -1.50 -3.53 -5.55
C GLU A 250 -0.16 -3.61 -4.80
N TYR A 251 0.92 -4.02 -5.47
CA TYR A 251 2.25 -4.07 -4.84
C TYR A 251 2.78 -2.67 -4.53
N THR A 252 2.50 -1.68 -5.37
CA THR A 252 2.88 -0.29 -5.11
C THR A 252 2.13 0.26 -3.90
N SER A 253 0.82 -0.02 -3.79
CA SER A 253 0.01 0.32 -2.61
C SER A 253 0.49 -0.41 -1.35
N MET A 254 0.98 -1.64 -1.46
CA MET A 254 1.58 -2.37 -0.34
C MET A 254 2.88 -1.71 0.14
N ILE A 255 3.74 -1.26 -0.77
CA ILE A 255 4.94 -0.50 -0.43
C ILE A 255 4.57 0.85 0.20
N ALA A 256 3.61 1.57 -0.38
CA ALA A 256 3.11 2.84 0.15
C ALA A 256 2.57 2.67 1.59
N GLY A 257 1.75 1.63 1.80
CA GLY A 257 1.22 1.28 3.11
C GLY A 257 2.32 0.96 4.13
N ALA A 258 3.34 0.20 3.74
CA ALA A 258 4.47 -0.12 4.62
C ALA A 258 5.26 1.12 5.05
N ILE A 259 5.47 2.07 4.14
CA ILE A 259 6.13 3.35 4.42
C ILE A 259 5.25 4.21 5.33
N LEU A 260 3.94 4.24 5.07
CA LEU A 260 2.99 5.00 5.87
C LEU A 260 2.90 4.46 7.31
N VAL A 261 2.88 3.14 7.53
CA VAL A 261 2.94 2.57 8.89
C VAL A 261 4.23 2.97 9.61
N ALA A 262 5.36 2.95 8.89
CA ALA A 262 6.65 3.34 9.44
C ALA A 262 6.67 4.83 9.86
N LEU A 263 6.08 5.71 9.05
CA LEU A 263 5.92 7.13 9.36
C LEU A 263 4.97 7.38 10.53
N LEU A 264 3.81 6.74 10.55
CA LEU A 264 2.77 7.04 11.54
C LEU A 264 3.07 6.46 12.91
N PHE A 265 3.65 5.26 13.01
CA PHE A 265 3.73 4.54 14.28
C PHE A 265 5.15 4.27 14.77
N LEU A 266 6.09 4.07 13.84
CA LEU A 266 7.44 3.61 14.15
C LEU A 266 8.48 4.74 14.18
N GLY A 267 8.07 6.02 14.22
CA GLY A 267 9.00 7.14 14.30
C GLY A 267 9.77 7.42 13.00
N GLY A 268 9.19 7.09 11.84
CA GLY A 268 9.67 7.41 10.48
C GLY A 268 11.19 7.59 10.32
N PHE A 269 11.61 8.83 10.03
CA PHE A 269 12.99 9.24 9.75
C PHE A 269 13.87 9.46 10.97
N ASN A 270 13.35 9.24 12.16
CA ASN A 270 14.10 9.56 13.36
C ASN A 270 15.29 8.60 13.47
N SER A 271 16.49 9.20 13.54
CA SER A 271 17.74 8.46 13.67
C SER A 271 17.71 7.67 14.98
N PHE A 272 17.96 6.37 14.89
CA PHE A 272 18.11 5.55 16.07
C PHE A 272 19.59 5.28 16.31
N TRP A 273 20.11 5.83 17.40
CA TRP A 273 21.51 5.71 17.82
C TRP A 273 22.51 6.21 16.77
N ILE A 274 23.06 5.29 15.96
CA ILE A 274 24.15 5.53 14.99
C ILE A 274 23.62 5.42 13.55
N ILE A 275 22.39 4.90 13.36
CA ILE A 275 21.83 4.64 12.03
C ILE A 275 21.19 5.93 11.49
N PRO A 276 21.63 6.42 10.31
CA PRO A 276 21.00 7.57 9.64
C PRO A 276 19.50 7.36 9.40
N GLY A 277 18.73 8.44 9.51
CA GLY A 277 17.27 8.41 9.39
C GLY A 277 16.73 7.76 8.11
N TRP A 278 17.43 7.93 6.98
CA TRP A 278 17.05 7.32 5.70
C TRP A 278 17.20 5.80 5.69
N ILE A 279 18.27 5.26 6.29
CA ILE A 279 18.47 3.81 6.43
C ILE A 279 17.39 3.24 7.35
N MET A 280 17.08 3.96 8.43
CA MET A 280 16.07 3.52 9.38
C MET A 280 14.67 3.42 8.75
N MET A 281 14.31 4.37 7.87
CA MET A 281 13.07 4.29 7.10
C MET A 281 13.02 3.03 6.22
N ILE A 282 14.10 2.73 5.51
CA ILE A 282 14.19 1.53 4.65
C ILE A 282 14.07 0.26 5.50
N VAL A 283 14.74 0.19 6.65
CA VAL A 283 14.69 -0.98 7.54
C VAL A 283 13.28 -1.18 8.10
N LYS A 284 12.65 -0.11 8.62
CA LYS A 284 11.29 -0.18 9.18
C LYS A 284 10.25 -0.56 8.13
N SER A 285 10.27 0.10 6.96
CA SER A 285 9.36 -0.22 5.86
C SER A 285 9.59 -1.63 5.32
N SER A 286 10.84 -2.08 5.19
CA SER A 286 11.17 -3.46 4.80
C SER A 286 10.71 -4.49 5.82
N PHE A 287 10.74 -4.17 7.11
CA PHE A 287 10.21 -5.05 8.17
C PHE A 287 8.69 -5.21 8.07
N ILE A 288 7.95 -4.11 7.89
CA ILE A 288 6.50 -4.17 7.65
C ILE A 288 6.18 -4.90 6.34
N PHE A 289 6.99 -4.69 5.31
CA PHE A 289 6.87 -5.39 4.04
C PHE A 289 7.11 -6.90 4.18
N PHE A 290 8.15 -7.31 4.91
CA PHE A 290 8.40 -8.71 5.25
C PHE A 290 7.24 -9.31 6.05
N TRP A 291 6.61 -8.52 6.92
CA TRP A 291 5.48 -8.97 7.70
C TRP A 291 4.25 -9.32 6.85
N TYR A 292 4.00 -8.63 5.73
CA TYR A 292 2.99 -9.07 4.74
C TYR A 292 3.27 -10.48 4.22
N PHE A 293 4.53 -10.79 3.91
CA PHE A 293 4.92 -12.12 3.40
C PHE A 293 4.82 -13.18 4.49
N TRP A 294 5.22 -12.84 5.71
CA TRP A 294 5.10 -13.74 6.85
C TRP A 294 3.63 -14.05 7.15
N ALA A 295 2.76 -13.04 7.16
CA ALA A 295 1.33 -13.22 7.37
C ALA A 295 0.70 -14.12 6.29
N ARG A 296 1.08 -13.93 5.02
CA ARG A 296 0.67 -14.81 3.91
C ARG A 296 1.11 -16.27 4.10
N ALA A 297 2.31 -16.49 4.63
CA ALA A 297 2.83 -17.84 4.86
C ALA A 297 2.23 -18.53 6.09
N ALA A 298 1.91 -17.77 7.14
CA ALA A 298 1.55 -18.30 8.45
C ALA A 298 0.03 -18.51 8.64
N PHE A 299 -0.81 -17.65 8.04
CA PHE A 299 -2.24 -17.64 8.32
C PHE A 299 -3.08 -18.20 7.17
N PRO A 300 -4.16 -18.95 7.47
CA PRO A 300 -5.13 -19.37 6.48
C PRO A 300 -5.99 -18.17 6.03
N GLN A 301 -6.57 -18.28 4.84
CA GLN A 301 -7.55 -17.30 4.36
C GLN A 301 -8.85 -17.38 5.17
N LEU A 302 -9.45 -16.22 5.43
CA LEU A 302 -10.73 -16.11 6.12
C LEU A 302 -11.88 -15.92 5.12
N ARG A 303 -13.03 -16.49 5.47
CA ARG A 303 -14.27 -16.35 4.67
C ARG A 303 -14.83 -14.92 4.81
N PRO A 304 -15.47 -14.33 3.78
CA PRO A 304 -16.04 -12.98 3.85
C PRO A 304 -16.93 -12.74 5.06
N ASP A 305 -17.78 -13.70 5.40
CA ASP A 305 -18.71 -13.57 6.52
C ASP A 305 -17.97 -13.37 7.85
N GLN A 306 -16.81 -14.02 8.02
CA GLN A 306 -15.97 -13.89 9.21
C GLN A 306 -15.23 -12.55 9.20
N VAL A 307 -14.71 -12.14 8.04
CA VAL A 307 -14.04 -10.85 7.88
C VAL A 307 -15.01 -9.70 8.16
N MET A 308 -16.27 -9.78 7.71
CA MET A 308 -17.28 -8.75 7.99
C MET A 308 -17.71 -8.74 9.46
N LYS A 309 -17.92 -9.92 10.06
CA LYS A 309 -18.22 -10.02 11.49
C LYS A 309 -17.10 -9.43 12.35
N MET A 310 -15.85 -9.71 12.01
CA MET A 310 -14.68 -9.12 12.70
C MET A 310 -14.69 -7.59 12.61
N CYS A 311 -14.99 -7.04 11.43
CA CYS A 311 -15.07 -5.59 11.24
C CYS A 311 -16.12 -4.93 12.14
N TYR A 312 -17.38 -5.37 12.02
CA TYR A 312 -18.51 -4.70 12.65
C TYR A 312 -18.66 -5.01 14.14
N LEU A 313 -18.36 -6.24 14.57
CA LEU A 313 -18.56 -6.65 15.96
C LEU A 313 -17.35 -6.38 16.86
N ILE A 314 -16.14 -6.32 16.28
CA ILE A 314 -14.89 -6.23 17.06
C ILE A 314 -14.15 -4.95 16.74
N LEU A 315 -13.75 -4.74 15.48
CA LEU A 315 -12.80 -3.68 15.13
C LEU A 315 -13.40 -2.28 15.22
N ILE A 316 -14.61 -2.06 14.70
CA ILE A 316 -15.28 -0.74 14.78
C ILE A 316 -15.53 -0.35 16.25
N PRO A 317 -16.14 -1.19 17.11
CA PRO A 317 -16.31 -0.85 18.53
C PRO A 317 -14.99 -0.55 19.24
N LEU A 318 -13.92 -1.33 18.97
CA LEU A 318 -12.59 -1.08 19.53
C LEU A 318 -11.99 0.23 19.02
N ALA A 319 -12.16 0.58 17.75
CA ALA A 319 -11.67 1.82 17.18
C ALA A 319 -12.37 3.04 17.80
N VAL A 320 -13.69 2.99 17.98
CA VAL A 320 -14.45 4.04 18.66
C VAL A 320 -14.05 4.15 20.12
N LEU A 321 -13.88 3.04 20.83
CA LEU A 321 -13.43 3.05 22.22
C LEU A 321 -12.02 3.66 22.34
N ASN A 322 -11.11 3.32 21.44
CA ASN A 322 -9.78 3.92 21.41
C ASN A 322 -9.85 5.44 21.21
N LEU A 323 -10.66 5.87 20.25
CA LEU A 323 -10.87 7.28 19.94
C LEU A 323 -11.41 8.05 21.16
N LEU A 324 -12.41 7.49 21.86
CA LEU A 324 -12.96 8.10 23.07
C LEU A 324 -11.93 8.21 24.19
N ILE A 325 -11.13 7.17 24.40
CA ILE A 325 -10.05 7.20 25.39
C ILE A 325 -9.04 8.29 25.03
N THR A 326 -8.61 8.37 23.76
CA THR A 326 -7.68 9.42 23.33
C THR A 326 -8.24 10.81 23.52
N ALA A 327 -9.52 11.03 23.19
CA ALA A 327 -10.17 12.32 23.35
C ALA A 327 -10.22 12.73 24.84
N LEU A 328 -10.52 11.80 25.74
CA LEU A 328 -10.49 12.06 27.19
C LEU A 328 -9.09 12.37 27.69
N THR A 329 -8.06 11.65 27.23
CA THR A 329 -6.68 11.89 27.65
C THR A 329 -6.10 13.20 27.13
N VAL A 330 -6.58 13.71 26.00
CA VAL A 330 -6.14 15.01 25.46
C VAL A 330 -6.86 16.17 26.15
N LEU A 331 -8.09 15.93 26.65
CA LEU A 331 -8.89 16.93 27.33
C LEU A 331 -8.47 17.14 28.80
N LEU A 332 -7.96 16.10 29.46
CA LEU A 332 -7.44 16.12 30.82
C LEU A 332 -6.01 16.66 30.89
#